data_AF-A0A2R6AL97-F1
#
_entry.id   AF-A0A2R6AL97-F1
#
_cell.length_a   1.000
_cell.length_b   1.000
_cell.length_c   1.000
_cell.angle_alpha   90.00
_cell.angle_beta   90.00
_cell.angle_gamma   90.00
#
_symmetry.space_group_name_H-M   'P 1'
#
loop_
_entity.id
_entity.type
_entity.pdbx_description
1 polymer ?
#
loop_
_entity_poly.entity_id
_entity_poly.type
_entity_poly.pdbx_seq_one_letter_code
_entity_poly.pdbx_strand_id
1 'polypeptide(L)'
;MTTTIEIDGYLERKLDLLVGLGLYATKSEAVRDAIRRLLEQTDITKIALDMYLKGMVSLGFCCEIADLSCDEMLALLQRRGLKPKLGVESLGELESEVKAIESADSLLFELLPLAVLGRYLKLDFVSLSEKAFFIAEQQLDEIPFDTRRSVLTLLGGDESRLSVVKGVRGAEEFAAKNGLSIGEASSVLSALKIKALLISDDQRVRDIARISGCAVASSVSFIVYL
;
A
#
# COMPACT_ATOMS: atom_id res chain seq x y z
N MET A 1 -4.78 -17.27 12.47
CA MET A 1 -3.95 -17.06 13.67
C MET A 1 -4.83 -17.29 14.89
N THR A 2 -4.34 -17.94 15.94
CA THR A 2 -5.12 -18.17 17.17
C THR A 2 -4.74 -17.09 18.18
N THR A 3 -5.72 -16.30 18.62
CA THR A 3 -5.53 -15.28 19.65
C THR A 3 -6.13 -15.79 20.96
N THR A 4 -5.29 -15.92 21.99
CA THR A 4 -5.75 -16.24 23.34
C THR A 4 -6.12 -14.95 24.05
N ILE A 5 -7.31 -14.92 24.66
CA ILE A 5 -7.86 -13.75 25.34
C ILE A 5 -8.26 -14.16 26.75
N GLU A 6 -7.79 -13.43 27.75
CA GLU A 6 -8.27 -13.59 29.12
C GLU A 6 -9.55 -12.77 29.28
N ILE A 7 -10.60 -13.42 29.76
CA ILE A 7 -11.91 -12.82 29.97
C ILE A 7 -12.23 -12.90 31.46
N ASP A 8 -12.74 -11.81 32.03
CA ASP A 8 -13.13 -11.82 33.44
C ASP A 8 -14.29 -12.81 33.70
N GLY A 9 -14.42 -13.25 34.96
CA GLY A 9 -15.44 -14.23 35.34
C GLY A 9 -16.88 -13.71 35.22
N TYR A 10 -17.10 -12.40 35.06
CA TYR A 10 -18.44 -11.85 34.85
C TYR A 10 -18.87 -11.96 33.39
N LEU A 11 -17.98 -11.59 32.45
CA LEU A 11 -18.15 -11.76 31.02
C LEU A 11 -18.25 -13.24 30.65
N GLU A 12 -17.44 -14.10 31.28
CA GLU A 12 -17.53 -15.55 31.06
C GLU A 12 -18.92 -16.09 31.36
N ARG A 13 -19.51 -15.72 32.51
CA ARG A 13 -20.88 -16.13 32.86
C ARG A 13 -21.93 -15.65 31.85
N LYS A 14 -21.75 -14.46 31.26
CA LYS A 14 -22.63 -13.97 30.19
C LYS A 14 -22.48 -14.80 28.92
N LEU A 15 -21.25 -15.15 28.54
CA LEU A 15 -21.00 -16.02 27.39
C LEU A 15 -21.58 -17.42 27.60
N ASP A 16 -21.45 -17.98 28.81
CA ASP A 16 -22.07 -19.26 29.19
C ASP A 16 -23.59 -19.23 29.06
N LEU A 17 -24.24 -18.14 29.50
CA LEU A 17 -25.69 -17.97 29.33
C LEU A 17 -26.09 -17.96 27.85
N LEU A 18 -25.35 -17.23 27.01
CA LEU A 18 -25.64 -17.14 25.57
C LEU A 18 -25.52 -18.51 24.89
N VAL A 19 -24.52 -19.31 25.25
CA VAL A 19 -24.35 -20.68 24.75
C VAL A 19 -25.43 -21.60 25.32
N GLY A 20 -25.72 -21.51 26.62
CA GLY A 20 -26.73 -22.33 27.29
C GLY A 20 -28.16 -22.11 26.75
N LEU A 21 -28.46 -20.90 26.25
CA LEU A 21 -29.71 -20.58 25.55
C LEU A 21 -29.73 -21.00 24.07
N GLY A 22 -28.61 -21.53 23.55
CA GLY A 22 -28.49 -21.93 22.15
C GLY A 22 -28.38 -20.77 21.14
N LEU A 23 -28.09 -19.54 21.61
CA LEU A 23 -27.92 -18.38 20.73
C LEU A 23 -26.59 -18.40 19.98
N TYR A 24 -25.58 -19.04 20.55
CA TYR A 24 -24.28 -19.31 19.92
C TYR A 24 -23.86 -20.74 20.20
N ALA A 25 -23.12 -21.37 19.27
CA ALA A 25 -22.64 -22.73 19.45
C ALA A 25 -21.48 -22.81 20.45
N THR A 26 -20.66 -21.75 20.55
CA THR A 26 -19.50 -21.70 21.45
C THR A 26 -19.23 -20.29 21.96
N LYS A 27 -18.52 -20.17 23.09
CA LYS A 27 -17.99 -18.88 23.60
C LYS A 27 -17.16 -18.15 22.55
N SER A 28 -16.32 -18.88 21.81
CA SER A 28 -15.45 -18.34 20.76
C SER A 28 -16.22 -17.73 19.58
N GLU A 29 -17.40 -18.26 19.27
CA GLU A 29 -18.28 -17.70 18.25
C GLU A 29 -18.92 -16.40 18.75
N ALA A 30 -19.44 -16.40 19.99
CA ALA A 30 -20.01 -15.21 20.61
C ALA A 30 -19.00 -14.07 20.71
N VAL A 31 -17.75 -14.36 21.07
CA VAL A 31 -16.65 -13.38 21.11
C VAL A 31 -16.34 -12.85 19.71
N ARG A 32 -16.26 -13.72 18.69
CA ARG A 32 -16.04 -13.28 17.30
C ARG A 32 -17.16 -12.37 16.80
N ASP A 33 -18.42 -12.69 17.11
CA ASP A 33 -19.55 -11.84 16.74
C ASP A 33 -19.54 -10.50 17.47
N ALA A 34 -19.19 -10.49 18.75
CA ALA A 34 -19.04 -9.26 19.52
C ALA A 34 -17.95 -8.34 18.95
N ILE A 35 -16.79 -8.89 18.57
CA ILE A 35 -15.71 -8.13 17.91
C ILE A 35 -16.18 -7.61 16.56
N ARG A 36 -16.88 -8.42 15.76
CA ARG A 36 -17.43 -7.98 14.47
C ARG A 36 -18.35 -6.78 14.65
N ARG A 37 -19.31 -6.87 15.58
CA ARG A 37 -20.24 -5.77 15.89
C ARG A 37 -19.53 -4.52 16.38
N LEU A 38 -18.46 -4.68 17.18
CA LEU A 38 -17.65 -3.55 17.62
C LEU A 38 -17.00 -2.84 16.42
N LEU A 39 -16.40 -3.59 15.50
CA LEU A 39 -15.79 -3.03 14.29
C LEU A 39 -16.82 -2.37 13.38
N GLU A 40 -18.01 -2.97 13.22
CA GLU A 40 -19.13 -2.38 12.46
C GLU A 40 -19.64 -1.04 13.05
N GLN A 41 -19.56 -0.88 14.37
CA GLN A 41 -19.95 0.36 15.05
C GLN A 41 -18.81 1.39 15.11
N THR A 42 -17.59 1.00 14.78
CA THR A 42 -16.41 1.86 14.85
C THR A 42 -16.19 2.55 13.52
N ASP A 43 -16.02 3.87 13.54
CA ASP A 43 -15.63 4.64 12.35
C ASP A 43 -14.12 4.42 12.06
N ILE A 44 -13.80 3.24 11.53
CA ILE A 44 -12.42 2.84 11.18
C ILE A 44 -11.82 3.83 10.18
N THR A 45 -12.62 4.32 9.23
CA THR A 45 -12.19 5.32 8.25
C THR A 45 -11.69 6.60 8.93
N LYS A 46 -12.42 7.12 9.92
CA LYS A 46 -11.98 8.30 10.68
C LYS A 46 -10.70 8.02 11.46
N ILE A 47 -10.58 6.86 12.11
CA ILE A 47 -9.38 6.48 12.85
C ILE A 47 -8.18 6.44 11.90
N ALA A 48 -8.30 5.77 10.76
CA ALA A 48 -7.25 5.66 9.76
C ALA A 48 -6.82 7.04 9.23
N LEU A 49 -7.79 7.90 8.92
CA LEU A 49 -7.51 9.28 8.50
C LEU A 49 -6.78 10.08 9.57
N ASP A 50 -7.19 9.99 10.84
CA ASP A 50 -6.51 10.68 11.94
C ASP A 50 -5.06 10.19 12.08
N MET A 51 -4.80 8.89 11.84
CA MET A 51 -3.45 8.33 11.82
C MET A 51 -2.62 8.85 10.63
N TYR A 52 -3.22 8.92 9.44
CA TYR A 52 -2.59 9.43 8.23
C TYR A 52 -2.20 10.90 8.33
N LEU A 53 -3.12 11.73 8.84
CA LEU A 53 -2.87 13.16 9.04
C LEU A 53 -1.71 13.40 10.03
N LYS A 54 -1.57 12.53 11.03
CA LYS A 54 -0.43 12.52 11.96
C LYS A 54 0.86 11.92 11.37
N GLY A 55 0.83 11.41 10.13
CA GLY A 55 2.00 10.82 9.46
C GLY A 55 2.40 9.45 10.01
N MET A 56 1.50 8.78 10.74
CA MET A 56 1.79 7.48 11.36
C MET A 56 1.64 6.31 10.37
N VAL A 57 0.78 6.49 9.36
CA VAL A 57 0.46 5.48 8.35
C VAL A 57 0.45 6.11 6.95
N SER A 58 0.62 5.29 5.92
CA SER A 58 0.51 5.67 4.51
C SER A 58 -0.96 5.77 4.06
N LEU A 59 -1.16 6.30 2.86
CA LEU A 59 -2.46 6.31 2.20
C LEU A 59 -2.92 4.88 1.88
N GLY A 60 -2.03 4.01 1.39
CA GLY A 60 -2.38 2.63 1.09
C GLY A 60 -2.83 1.86 2.33
N PHE A 61 -2.19 2.07 3.48
CA PHE A 61 -2.65 1.50 4.75
C PHE A 61 -4.08 1.94 5.09
N CYS A 62 -4.39 3.22 4.85
CA CYS A 62 -5.74 3.74 5.12
C CYS A 62 -6.78 3.11 4.20
N CYS A 63 -6.45 2.93 2.93
CA CYS A 63 -7.30 2.23 1.96
C CYS A 63 -7.57 0.79 2.43
N GLU A 64 -6.51 0.05 2.79
CA GLU A 64 -6.59 -1.34 3.23
C GLU A 64 -7.48 -1.50 4.47
N ILE A 65 -7.26 -0.70 5.52
CA ILE A 65 -7.99 -0.86 6.78
C ILE A 65 -9.42 -0.30 6.72
N ALA A 66 -9.66 0.70 5.89
CA ALA A 66 -10.99 1.30 5.72
C ALA A 66 -11.85 0.58 4.68
N ASP A 67 -11.31 -0.45 4.00
CA ASP A 67 -11.95 -1.15 2.88
C ASP A 67 -12.43 -0.17 1.78
N LEU A 68 -11.55 0.77 1.43
CA LEU A 68 -11.79 1.79 0.41
C LEU A 68 -10.73 1.70 -0.68
N SER A 69 -11.13 1.91 -1.92
CA SER A 69 -10.16 2.13 -3.00
C SER A 69 -9.37 3.44 -2.80
N CYS A 70 -8.20 3.53 -3.43
CA CYS A 70 -7.41 4.77 -3.44
C CYS A 70 -8.22 5.96 -3.97
N ASP A 71 -9.02 5.77 -5.01
CA ASP A 71 -9.86 6.83 -5.57
C ASP A 71 -10.94 7.30 -4.56
N GLU A 72 -11.56 6.38 -3.83
CA GLU A 72 -12.54 6.72 -2.77
C GLU A 72 -11.89 7.44 -1.60
N MET A 73 -10.71 7.00 -1.17
CA MET A 73 -9.96 7.65 -0.09
C MET A 73 -9.52 9.07 -0.48
N LEU A 74 -9.02 9.25 -1.70
CA LEU A 74 -8.67 10.57 -2.24
C LEU A 74 -9.87 11.49 -2.35
N ALA A 75 -11.01 10.98 -2.83
CA ALA A 75 -12.27 11.73 -2.89
C ALA A 75 -12.75 12.12 -1.48
N LEU A 76 -12.59 11.24 -0.49
CA LEU A 76 -12.93 11.53 0.90
C LEU A 76 -12.05 12.64 1.49
N LEU A 77 -10.74 12.59 1.26
CA LEU A 77 -9.81 13.65 1.65
C LEU A 77 -10.21 14.99 1.03
N GLN A 78 -10.48 15.02 -0.28
CA GLN A 78 -10.94 16.22 -0.99
C GLN A 78 -12.25 16.79 -0.42
N ARG A 79 -13.27 15.94 -0.20
CA ARG A 79 -14.56 16.36 0.38
C ARG A 79 -14.40 16.97 1.78
N ARG A 80 -13.38 16.55 2.54
CA ARG A 80 -13.04 17.09 3.86
C ARG A 80 -12.07 18.28 3.81
N GLY A 81 -11.67 18.73 2.62
CA GLY A 81 -10.69 19.82 2.46
C GLY A 81 -9.28 19.46 2.93
N LEU A 82 -8.96 18.16 2.99
CA LEU A 82 -7.67 17.64 3.43
C LEU A 82 -6.76 17.42 2.22
N LYS A 83 -5.54 17.96 2.28
CA LYS A 83 -4.53 17.74 1.25
C LYS A 83 -3.83 16.39 1.47
N PRO A 84 -3.79 15.49 0.47
CA PRO A 84 -3.01 14.26 0.58
C PRO A 84 -1.50 14.58 0.58
N LYS A 85 -0.72 13.80 1.34
CA LYS A 85 0.73 13.92 1.44
C LYS A 85 1.39 13.09 0.32
N LEU A 86 1.20 13.56 -0.92
CA LEU A 86 1.66 12.88 -2.13
C LEU A 86 2.63 13.73 -2.94
N GLY A 87 3.55 13.07 -3.65
CA GLY A 87 4.53 13.70 -4.55
C GLY A 87 5.61 14.49 -3.82
N VAL A 88 6.33 15.35 -4.55
CA VAL A 88 7.44 16.17 -4.01
C VAL A 88 6.96 17.37 -3.19
N GLU A 89 7.72 17.76 -2.17
CA GLU A 89 7.44 18.94 -1.35
C GLU A 89 8.15 20.21 -1.87
N SER A 90 9.22 20.06 -2.66
CA SER A 90 10.00 21.19 -3.17
C SER A 90 10.64 20.93 -4.53
N LEU A 91 11.01 22.01 -5.23
CA LEU A 91 11.78 21.92 -6.49
C LEU A 91 13.16 21.28 -6.29
N GLY A 92 13.80 21.52 -5.14
CA GLY A 92 15.09 20.88 -4.82
C GLY A 92 14.96 19.36 -4.66
N GLU A 93 13.87 18.89 -4.05
CA GLU A 93 13.56 17.45 -3.98
C GLU A 93 13.35 16.88 -5.39
N LEU A 94 12.52 17.54 -6.21
CA LEU A 94 12.28 17.17 -7.60
C LEU A 94 13.58 17.00 -8.40
N GLU A 95 14.46 18.00 -8.39
CA GLU A 95 15.74 17.95 -9.10
C GLU A 95 16.65 16.81 -8.61
N SER A 96 16.64 16.55 -7.29
CA SER A 96 17.42 15.45 -6.71
C SER A 96 16.88 14.07 -7.11
N GLU A 97 15.57 13.93 -7.15
CA GLU A 97 14.89 12.70 -7.56
C GLU A 97 15.11 12.42 -9.05
N VAL A 98 15.02 13.44 -9.92
CA VAL A 98 15.32 13.30 -11.35
C VAL A 98 16.74 12.77 -11.57
N LYS A 99 17.75 13.34 -10.89
CA LYS A 99 19.14 12.86 -10.97
C LYS A 99 19.29 11.43 -10.47
N ALA A 100 18.54 11.05 -9.44
CA ALA A 100 18.54 9.68 -8.92
C ALA A 100 17.95 8.71 -9.96
N ILE A 101 16.89 9.10 -10.67
CA ILE A 101 16.29 8.32 -11.75
C ILE A 101 17.27 8.19 -12.92
N GLU A 102 17.92 9.27 -13.35
CA GLU A 102 18.94 9.26 -14.41
C GLU A 102 20.04 8.23 -14.09
N SER A 103 20.51 8.22 -12.85
CA SER A 103 21.59 7.36 -12.38
C SER A 103 21.19 5.90 -12.10
N ALA A 104 19.89 5.60 -12.00
CA ALA A 104 19.41 4.26 -11.64
C ALA A 104 19.20 3.37 -12.88
N ASP A 105 19.76 2.16 -12.89
CA ASP A 105 19.54 1.20 -13.99
C ASP A 105 18.17 0.52 -13.92
N SER A 106 17.60 0.45 -12.73
CA SER A 106 16.36 -0.30 -12.43
C SER A 106 15.41 0.52 -11.58
N LEU A 107 14.15 0.55 -11.98
CA LEU A 107 13.07 1.26 -11.31
C LEU A 107 11.99 0.27 -10.87
N LEU A 108 11.57 0.33 -9.60
CA LEU A 108 10.44 -0.44 -9.10
C LEU A 108 9.28 0.51 -8.83
N PHE A 109 8.13 0.28 -9.47
CA PHE A 109 6.93 1.06 -9.21
C PHE A 109 6.11 0.41 -8.10
N GLU A 110 5.77 1.23 -7.10
CA GLU A 110 4.66 0.96 -6.20
C GLU A 110 3.33 1.13 -6.96
N LEU A 111 2.23 0.64 -6.40
CA LEU A 111 0.93 0.53 -7.07
C LEU A 111 0.33 1.90 -7.42
N LEU A 112 0.33 2.85 -6.49
CA LEU A 112 -0.27 4.17 -6.73
C LEU A 112 0.37 4.90 -7.93
N PRO A 113 1.69 5.10 -8.01
CA PRO A 113 2.30 5.75 -9.17
C PRO A 113 2.13 4.91 -10.44
N LEU A 114 2.15 3.57 -10.36
CA LEU A 114 1.88 2.70 -11.50
C LEU A 114 0.46 2.93 -12.05
N ALA A 115 -0.54 3.03 -11.18
CA ALA A 115 -1.93 3.28 -11.56
C ALA A 115 -2.10 4.68 -12.18
N VAL A 116 -1.47 5.69 -11.60
CA VAL A 116 -1.47 7.07 -12.15
C VAL A 116 -0.84 7.07 -13.54
N LEU A 117 0.39 6.56 -13.69
CA LEU A 117 1.09 6.54 -14.97
C LEU A 117 0.39 5.64 -16.00
N GLY A 118 -0.22 4.53 -15.56
CA GLY A 118 -1.01 3.64 -16.41
C GLY A 118 -2.22 4.34 -17.01
N ARG A 119 -2.93 5.15 -16.21
CA ARG A 119 -4.08 5.95 -16.67
C ARG A 119 -3.69 7.02 -17.69
N TYR A 120 -2.59 7.72 -17.46
CA TYR A 120 -2.24 8.91 -18.27
C TYR A 120 -1.28 8.62 -19.42
N LEU A 121 -0.31 7.72 -19.23
CA LEU A 121 0.73 7.41 -20.20
C LEU A 121 0.60 6.01 -20.81
N LYS A 122 -0.42 5.22 -20.41
CA LYS A 122 -0.65 3.83 -20.85
C LYS A 122 0.54 2.89 -20.68
N LEU A 123 1.51 3.29 -19.86
CA LEU A 123 2.82 2.65 -19.68
C LEU A 123 3.70 2.62 -20.94
N ASP A 124 3.45 3.50 -21.92
CA ASP A 124 4.26 3.61 -23.15
C ASP A 124 5.72 3.99 -22.83
N PHE A 125 5.95 4.63 -21.68
CA PHE A 125 7.27 4.98 -21.17
C PHE A 125 8.24 3.80 -21.03
N VAL A 126 7.72 2.57 -20.89
CA VAL A 126 8.56 1.36 -20.81
C VAL A 126 9.40 1.18 -22.07
N SER A 127 8.90 1.67 -23.21
CA SER A 127 9.64 1.68 -24.48
C SER A 127 10.51 2.92 -24.70
N LEU A 128 10.33 3.97 -23.90
CA LEU A 128 11.07 5.24 -24.03
C LEU A 128 12.42 5.24 -23.29
N SER A 129 12.69 4.22 -22.47
CA SER A 129 13.91 4.14 -21.65
C SER A 129 14.56 2.76 -21.72
N GLU A 130 15.89 2.74 -21.69
CA GLU A 130 16.71 1.52 -21.60
C GLU A 130 16.72 0.88 -20.20
N LYS A 131 16.07 1.52 -19.22
CA LYS A 131 16.01 1.04 -17.84
C LYS A 131 15.15 -0.21 -17.70
N ALA A 132 15.47 -1.03 -16.70
CA ALA A 132 14.65 -2.16 -16.31
C ALA A 132 13.54 -1.71 -15.34
N PHE A 133 12.31 -2.18 -15.56
CA PHE A 133 11.15 -1.79 -14.78
C PHE A 133 10.61 -2.98 -14.00
N PHE A 134 10.18 -2.73 -12.77
CA PHE A 134 9.76 -3.76 -11.85
C PHE A 134 8.48 -3.40 -11.11
N ILE A 135 7.72 -4.43 -10.74
CA ILE A 135 6.60 -4.35 -9.79
C ILE A 135 6.70 -5.51 -8.80
N ALA A 136 6.18 -5.33 -7.59
CA ALA A 136 6.12 -6.41 -6.61
C ALA A 136 4.98 -7.39 -6.93
N GLU A 137 5.20 -8.68 -6.72
CA GLU A 137 4.20 -9.74 -6.98
C GLU A 137 2.88 -9.50 -6.24
N GLN A 138 2.95 -9.05 -4.99
CA GLN A 138 1.80 -8.78 -4.13
C GLN A 138 0.89 -7.67 -4.66
N GLN A 139 1.39 -6.80 -5.55
CA GLN A 139 0.61 -5.71 -6.09
C GLN A 139 -0.23 -6.12 -7.30
N LEU A 140 0.06 -7.25 -7.93
CA LEU A 140 -0.57 -7.68 -9.19
C LEU A 140 -2.10 -7.80 -9.10
N ASP A 141 -2.60 -8.21 -7.94
CA ASP A 141 -4.03 -8.39 -7.72
C ASP A 141 -4.75 -7.10 -7.32
N GLU A 142 -4.00 -6.10 -6.88
CA GLU A 142 -4.49 -4.77 -6.49
C GLU A 142 -4.46 -3.77 -7.67
N ILE A 143 -3.85 -4.13 -8.80
CA ILE A 143 -3.78 -3.25 -9.98
C ILE A 143 -5.19 -2.95 -10.51
N PRO A 144 -5.58 -1.66 -10.61
CA PRO A 144 -6.83 -1.26 -11.23
C PRO A 144 -6.98 -1.85 -12.64
N PHE A 145 -8.20 -2.27 -13.00
CA PHE A 145 -8.46 -3.02 -14.24
C PHE A 145 -7.91 -2.35 -15.51
N ASP A 146 -8.07 -1.04 -15.61
CA ASP A 146 -7.57 -0.19 -16.69
C ASP A 146 -6.04 -0.25 -16.83
N THR A 147 -5.33 -0.24 -15.70
CA THR A 147 -3.86 -0.36 -15.66
C THR A 147 -3.40 -1.81 -15.82
N ARG A 148 -4.14 -2.76 -15.25
CA ARG A 148 -3.81 -4.20 -15.23
C ARG A 148 -3.69 -4.75 -16.65
N ARG A 149 -4.55 -4.33 -17.57
CA ARG A 149 -4.47 -4.74 -18.97
C ARG A 149 -3.11 -4.36 -19.59
N SER A 150 -2.68 -3.11 -19.45
CA SER A 150 -1.38 -2.65 -19.97
C SER A 150 -0.21 -3.41 -19.32
N VAL A 151 -0.26 -3.58 -17.99
CA VAL A 151 0.76 -4.35 -17.26
C VAL A 151 0.85 -5.78 -17.78
N LEU A 152 -0.26 -6.48 -17.95
CA LEU A 152 -0.28 -7.87 -18.43
C LEU A 152 0.22 -7.97 -19.89
N THR A 153 -0.12 -7.01 -20.74
CA THR A 153 0.40 -6.95 -22.11
C THR A 153 1.91 -6.79 -22.13
N LEU A 154 2.46 -5.91 -21.28
CA LEU A 154 3.90 -5.76 -21.14
C LEU A 154 4.52 -7.05 -20.60
N LEU A 155 4.05 -7.60 -19.48
CA LEU A 155 4.62 -8.82 -18.90
C LEU A 155 4.63 -10.04 -19.84
N GLY A 156 3.71 -10.11 -20.80
CA GLY A 156 3.63 -11.19 -21.79
C GLY A 156 4.42 -10.97 -23.08
N GLY A 157 5.05 -9.80 -23.26
CA GLY A 157 5.84 -9.49 -24.46
C GLY A 157 7.29 -9.94 -24.35
N ASP A 158 7.82 -10.61 -25.38
CA ASP A 158 9.19 -11.13 -25.42
C ASP A 158 10.28 -10.03 -25.29
N GLU A 159 9.96 -8.77 -25.62
CA GLU A 159 10.85 -7.61 -25.49
C GLU A 159 10.55 -6.72 -24.27
N SER A 160 9.69 -7.17 -23.35
CA SER A 160 9.27 -6.33 -22.24
C SER A 160 10.37 -6.10 -21.22
N ARG A 161 10.61 -4.83 -20.93
CA ARG A 161 11.47 -4.37 -19.84
C ARG A 161 10.77 -4.35 -18.48
N LEU A 162 9.48 -4.68 -18.43
CA LEU A 162 8.72 -4.82 -17.18
C LEU A 162 8.79 -6.25 -16.66
N SER A 163 9.16 -6.41 -15.39
CA SER A 163 9.30 -7.70 -14.70
C SER A 163 8.65 -7.69 -13.32
N VAL A 164 8.31 -8.87 -12.80
CA VAL A 164 7.74 -9.02 -11.45
C VAL A 164 8.81 -9.53 -10.49
N VAL A 165 8.98 -8.84 -9.36
CA VAL A 165 9.83 -9.31 -8.27
C VAL A 165 9.05 -10.30 -7.41
N LYS A 166 9.51 -11.54 -7.38
CA LYS A 166 8.87 -12.65 -6.66
C LYS A 166 9.61 -13.02 -5.37
N GLY A 167 8.91 -13.71 -4.48
CA GLY A 167 9.51 -14.37 -3.31
C GLY A 167 10.09 -13.37 -2.30
N VAL A 168 9.40 -12.25 -2.10
CA VAL A 168 9.64 -11.35 -0.97
C VAL A 168 8.89 -11.89 0.24
N ARG A 169 9.57 -11.95 1.38
CA ARG A 169 9.04 -12.45 2.66
C ARG A 169 9.04 -11.34 3.69
N GLY A 170 8.17 -11.45 4.69
CA GLY A 170 8.11 -10.49 5.81
C GLY A 170 7.36 -9.20 5.51
N ALA A 171 6.63 -9.11 4.39
CA ALA A 171 5.87 -7.91 4.03
C ALA A 171 4.80 -7.56 5.09
N GLU A 172 4.10 -8.55 5.65
CA GLU A 172 3.09 -8.33 6.70
C GLU A 172 3.70 -7.75 7.98
N GLU A 173 4.80 -8.33 8.47
CA GLU A 173 5.50 -7.83 9.67
C GLU A 173 6.07 -6.43 9.42
N PHE A 174 6.65 -6.21 8.24
CA PHE A 174 7.18 -4.91 7.84
C PHE A 174 6.08 -3.85 7.72
N ALA A 175 4.93 -4.20 7.13
CA ALA A 175 3.76 -3.35 7.01
C ALA A 175 3.24 -2.92 8.38
N ALA A 176 2.97 -3.89 9.26
CA ALA A 176 2.46 -3.66 10.60
C ALA A 176 3.38 -2.78 11.45
N LYS A 177 4.70 -2.99 11.37
CA LYS A 177 5.69 -2.21 12.12
C LYS A 177 5.80 -0.77 11.62
N ASN A 178 5.63 -0.54 10.32
CA ASN A 178 5.92 0.75 9.69
C ASN A 178 4.69 1.56 9.30
N GLY A 179 3.48 1.01 9.46
CA GLY A 179 2.23 1.68 9.09
C GLY A 179 2.06 1.79 7.58
N LEU A 180 2.38 0.72 6.85
CA LEU A 180 2.22 0.62 5.39
C LEU A 180 1.16 -0.43 5.06
N SER A 181 0.57 -0.40 3.86
CA SER A 181 -0.16 -1.55 3.34
C SER A 181 0.79 -2.72 3.05
N ILE A 182 0.25 -3.92 2.91
CA ILE A 182 1.05 -5.09 2.55
C ILE A 182 1.69 -4.91 1.16
N GLY A 183 0.96 -4.34 0.21
CA GLY A 183 1.46 -4.03 -1.13
C GLY A 183 2.62 -3.04 -1.11
N GLU A 184 2.49 -1.93 -0.39
CA GLU A 184 3.55 -0.92 -0.24
C GLU A 184 4.79 -1.49 0.45
N ALA A 185 4.61 -2.23 1.56
CA ALA A 185 5.70 -2.91 2.24
C ALA A 185 6.44 -3.89 1.31
N SER A 186 5.68 -4.62 0.47
CA SER A 186 6.29 -5.49 -0.52
C SER A 186 7.09 -4.73 -1.58
N SER A 187 6.64 -3.56 -2.04
CA SER A 187 7.41 -2.72 -2.97
C SER A 187 8.74 -2.29 -2.36
N VAL A 188 8.73 -1.82 -1.10
CA VAL A 188 9.95 -1.40 -0.40
C VAL A 188 10.94 -2.57 -0.29
N LEU A 189 10.47 -3.73 0.18
CA LEU A 189 11.32 -4.91 0.34
C LEU A 189 11.80 -5.47 -1.02
N SER A 190 10.96 -5.40 -2.05
CA SER A 190 11.34 -5.78 -3.42
C SER A 190 12.43 -4.86 -3.95
N ALA A 191 12.30 -3.55 -3.80
CA ALA A 191 13.26 -2.57 -4.27
C ALA A 191 14.62 -2.75 -3.58
N LEU A 192 14.62 -3.01 -2.27
CA LEU A 192 15.84 -3.37 -1.52
C LEU A 192 16.50 -4.65 -2.04
N LYS A 193 15.69 -5.70 -2.30
CA LYS A 193 16.18 -7.00 -2.78
C LYS A 193 16.89 -6.89 -4.12
N ILE A 194 16.35 -6.11 -5.05
CA ILE A 194 16.91 -5.96 -6.41
C ILE A 194 17.78 -4.71 -6.58
N LYS A 195 17.95 -3.91 -5.53
CA LYS A 195 18.66 -2.61 -5.55
C LYS A 195 18.11 -1.64 -6.61
N ALA A 196 16.79 -1.65 -6.80
CA ALA A 196 16.11 -0.69 -7.67
C ALA A 196 15.79 0.60 -6.91
N LEU A 197 15.69 1.70 -7.65
CA LEU A 197 15.10 2.93 -7.15
C LEU A 197 13.58 2.73 -7.09
N LEU A 198 12.98 2.99 -5.91
CA LEU A 198 11.55 2.87 -5.70
C LEU A 198 10.83 4.14 -6.16
N ILE A 199 9.85 3.99 -7.05
CA ILE A 199 8.92 5.05 -7.40
C ILE A 199 7.68 4.93 -6.50
N SER A 200 7.42 5.92 -5.65
CA SER A 200 6.22 6.02 -4.82
C SER A 200 5.85 7.48 -4.53
N ASP A 201 4.55 7.77 -4.59
CA ASP A 201 4.04 9.11 -4.31
C ASP A 201 3.71 9.33 -2.83
N ASP A 202 3.51 8.27 -2.04
CA ASP A 202 3.19 8.44 -0.62
C ASP A 202 4.42 8.81 0.21
N GLN A 203 4.33 9.91 0.96
CA GLN A 203 5.43 10.41 1.78
C GLN A 203 5.89 9.39 2.83
N ARG A 204 4.94 8.68 3.49
CA ARG A 204 5.29 7.69 4.51
C ARG A 204 6.03 6.51 3.89
N VAL A 205 5.59 6.04 2.72
CA VAL A 205 6.29 4.98 1.98
C VAL A 205 7.72 5.42 1.64
N ARG A 206 7.89 6.63 1.09
CA ARG A 206 9.21 7.17 0.77
C ARG A 206 10.11 7.31 1.99
N ASP A 207 9.59 7.80 3.11
CA ASP A 207 10.36 7.97 4.34
C ASP A 207 10.84 6.62 4.89
N ILE A 208 9.95 5.63 4.95
CA ILE A 208 10.30 4.27 5.41
C ILE A 208 11.29 3.61 4.46
N ALA A 209 11.12 3.78 3.15
CA ALA A 209 12.06 3.27 2.15
C ALA A 209 13.46 3.90 2.30
N ARG A 210 13.56 5.23 2.48
CA ARG A 210 14.82 5.92 2.75
C ARG A 210 15.49 5.43 4.04
N ILE A 211 14.73 5.31 5.13
CA ILE A 211 15.22 4.76 6.41
C ILE A 211 15.74 3.34 6.25
N SER A 212 15.11 2.56 5.38
CA SER A 212 15.49 1.18 5.10
C SER A 212 16.66 1.05 4.10
N GLY A 213 17.19 2.17 3.60
CA GLY A 213 18.33 2.22 2.67
C GLY A 213 17.97 2.11 1.20
N CYS A 214 16.71 2.35 0.83
CA CYS A 214 16.27 2.38 -0.56
C CYS A 214 16.30 3.81 -1.12
N ALA A 215 16.83 3.98 -2.33
CA ALA A 215 16.68 5.22 -3.09
C ALA A 215 15.23 5.33 -3.56
N VAL A 216 14.67 6.54 -3.51
CA VAL A 216 13.27 6.79 -3.84
C VAL A 216 13.12 7.98 -4.79
N ALA A 217 12.05 7.95 -5.58
CA ALA A 217 11.54 9.12 -6.29
C ALA A 217 10.00 9.07 -6.39
N SER A 218 9.39 10.20 -6.72
CA SER A 218 7.95 10.31 -7.01
C SER A 218 7.63 10.06 -8.49
N SER A 219 6.35 9.83 -8.79
CA SER A 219 5.88 9.73 -10.17
C SER A 219 6.04 11.04 -10.93
N VAL A 220 5.92 12.18 -10.25
CA VAL A 220 6.13 13.51 -10.85
C VAL A 220 7.57 13.67 -11.31
N SER A 221 8.54 13.29 -10.47
CA SER A 221 9.97 13.29 -10.85
C SER A 221 10.24 12.34 -12.01
N PHE A 222 9.56 11.20 -12.06
CA PHE A 222 9.65 10.28 -13.20
C PHE A 222 9.09 10.89 -14.48
N ILE A 223 7.95 11.58 -14.43
CA ILE A 223 7.38 12.27 -15.59
C ILE A 223 8.31 13.37 -16.11
N VAL A 224 8.98 14.11 -15.22
CA VAL A 224 9.95 15.15 -15.62
C VAL A 224 11.21 14.55 -16.24
N TYR A 225 11.58 13.34 -15.85
CA TYR A 225 12.72 12.61 -16.41
C TYR A 225 12.47 12.09 -17.85
N LEU A 226 11.23 11.70 -18.16
CA LEU A 226 10.85 11.19 -19.50
C LEU A 226 10.93 12.26 -20.58
#